data_AF-A0A382ZZ79-F1
#
_entry.id   AF-A0A382ZZ79-F1
#
_cell.length_a   1.000
_cell.length_b   1.000
_cell.length_c   1.000
_cell.angle_alpha   90.00
_cell.angle_beta   90.00
_cell.angle_gamma   90.00
#
_symmetry.space_group_name_H-M   'P 1'
#
loop_
_entity.id
_entity.type
_entity.pdbx_description
1 polymer ?
#
loop_
_entity_poly.entity_id
_entity_poly.type
_entity_poly.pdbx_seq_one_letter_code
_entity_poly.pdbx_strand_id
1 'polypeptide(L)'
;WKHSCANVPAAYLSGLEIAKMANKAKIKEAIFDMGSYTPTKGCRIYAVLKGAVDGGLNIPHSEKAFPSEERLNGEHISKDISTDLKKLIGKN
;
A
#
# COMPACT_ATOMS: atom_id res chain seq x y z
N TRP A 1 10.52 5.86 7.53
CA TRP A 1 9.84 4.81 8.32
C TRP A 1 10.83 4.25 9.32
N LYS A 2 10.52 4.28 10.63
CA LYS A 2 11.42 3.75 11.70
C LYS A 2 10.88 2.47 12.35
N HIS A 3 9.69 2.04 11.96
CA HIS A 3 9.05 0.80 12.43
C HIS A 3 9.48 -0.39 11.57
N SER A 4 8.99 -1.59 11.88
CA SER A 4 9.23 -2.79 11.08
C SER A 4 8.84 -2.60 9.61
N CYS A 5 9.69 -3.06 8.68
CA CYS A 5 9.42 -3.06 7.24
C CYS A 5 8.63 -4.29 6.77
N ALA A 6 8.27 -5.21 7.67
CA ALA A 6 7.65 -6.50 7.34
C ALA A 6 6.12 -6.53 7.61
N ASN A 7 5.43 -5.39 7.56
CA ASN A 7 4.01 -5.28 7.91
C ASN A 7 3.16 -4.62 6.79
N VAL A 8 1.85 -4.54 7.02
CA VAL A 8 0.86 -3.98 6.07
C VAL A 8 1.10 -2.49 5.80
N PRO A 9 1.32 -1.61 6.80
CA PRO A 9 1.61 -0.20 6.56
C PRO A 9 2.89 0.03 5.73
N ALA A 10 3.96 -0.71 6.03
CA ALA A 10 5.21 -0.61 5.28
C ALA A 10 5.02 -1.03 3.81
N ALA A 11 4.24 -2.08 3.56
CA ALA A 11 3.91 -2.52 2.21
C ALA A 11 3.07 -1.48 1.44
N TYR A 12 2.13 -0.83 2.10
CA TYR A 12 1.37 0.29 1.52
C TYR A 12 2.29 1.46 1.12
N LEU A 13 3.22 1.85 1.99
CA LEU A 13 4.22 2.86 1.67
C LEU A 13 5.11 2.46 0.48
N SER A 14 5.49 1.18 0.37
CA SER A 14 6.22 0.70 -0.80
C SER A 14 5.43 0.87 -2.10
N GLY A 15 4.11 0.64 -2.06
CA GLY A 15 3.22 0.90 -3.19
C GLY A 15 3.22 2.38 -3.61
N LEU A 16 3.14 3.29 -2.65
CA LEU A 16 3.19 4.74 -2.92
C LEU A 16 4.52 5.17 -3.57
N GLU A 17 5.65 4.63 -3.09
CA GLU A 17 6.95 4.91 -3.70
C GLU A 17 7.08 4.30 -5.11
N ILE A 18 6.52 3.11 -5.35
CA ILE A 18 6.44 2.52 -6.70
C ILE A 18 5.68 3.47 -7.64
N ALA A 19 4.53 3.99 -7.22
CA ALA A 19 3.76 4.93 -8.03
C ALA A 19 4.52 6.24 -8.27
N LYS A 20 5.24 6.76 -7.27
CA LYS A 20 6.09 7.95 -7.43
C LYS A 20 7.22 7.72 -8.44
N MET A 21 7.88 6.56 -8.38
CA MET A 21 8.91 6.18 -9.35
C MET A 21 8.34 6.02 -10.76
N ALA A 22 7.20 5.35 -10.89
CA ALA A 22 6.51 5.16 -12.16
C ALA A 22 6.05 6.50 -12.76
N ASN A 23 5.50 7.39 -11.95
CA ASN A 23 5.13 8.75 -12.35
C ASN A 23 6.34 9.55 -12.86
N LYS A 24 7.49 9.47 -12.18
CA LYS A 24 8.74 10.09 -12.64
C LYS A 24 9.20 9.51 -13.98
N ALA A 25 9.01 8.21 -14.19
CA ALA A 25 9.29 7.52 -15.45
C ALA A 25 8.19 7.71 -16.52
N LYS A 26 7.13 8.48 -16.24
CA LYS A 26 5.95 8.68 -17.10
C LYS A 26 5.19 7.38 -17.44
N ILE A 27 5.26 6.38 -16.56
CA ILE A 27 4.47 5.15 -16.64
C ILE A 27 3.14 5.39 -15.92
N LYS A 28 2.04 5.01 -16.57
CA LYS A 28 0.67 5.26 -16.07
C LYS A 28 -0.13 4.02 -15.77
N GLU A 29 0.19 2.91 -16.42
CA GLU A 29 -0.59 1.68 -16.35
C GLU A 29 0.32 0.51 -15.98
N ALA A 30 -0.23 -0.44 -15.23
CA ALA A 30 0.43 -1.69 -14.91
C ALA A 30 -0.59 -2.80 -14.70
N ILE A 31 -0.14 -4.05 -14.83
CA ILE A 31 -0.89 -5.23 -14.41
C ILE A 31 -0.29 -5.72 -13.08
N PHE A 32 -1.16 -6.03 -12.13
CA PHE A 32 -0.75 -6.58 -10.85
C PHE A 32 -0.41 -8.07 -10.97
N ASP A 33 0.87 -8.40 -10.77
CA ASP A 33 1.36 -9.76 -10.69
C ASP A 33 1.79 -10.06 -9.23
N MET A 34 1.21 -11.11 -8.66
CA MET A 34 1.54 -11.57 -7.30
C MET A 34 2.26 -12.93 -7.30
N GLY A 35 2.67 -13.43 -8.46
CA GLY A 35 3.29 -14.75 -8.60
C GLY A 35 2.42 -15.87 -8.02
N SER A 36 3.07 -16.81 -7.34
CA SER A 36 2.41 -17.98 -6.71
C SER A 36 1.81 -17.71 -5.32
N TYR A 37 1.65 -16.44 -4.93
CA TYR A 37 1.01 -16.13 -3.65
C TYR A 37 -0.50 -16.43 -3.70
N THR A 38 -1.03 -16.97 -2.60
CA THR A 38 -2.47 -17.16 -2.45
C THR A 38 -3.19 -15.80 -2.36
N PRO A 39 -4.24 -15.55 -3.17
CA PRO A 39 -5.01 -14.31 -3.17
C PRO A 39 -5.95 -14.22 -1.95
N THR A 40 -5.37 -14.07 -0.76
CA THR A 40 -6.11 -13.86 0.48
C THR A 40 -6.51 -12.39 0.60
N LYS A 41 -7.79 -12.11 0.80
CA LYS A 41 -8.31 -10.75 1.02
C LYS A 41 -7.50 -10.01 2.09
N GLY A 42 -7.07 -8.78 1.76
CA GLY A 42 -6.34 -7.92 2.69
C GLY A 42 -4.94 -8.40 3.06
N CYS A 43 -4.33 -9.30 2.29
CA CYS A 43 -2.94 -9.68 2.49
C CYS A 43 -1.98 -8.52 2.25
N ARG A 44 -0.73 -8.67 2.70
CA ARG A 44 0.31 -7.64 2.61
C ARG A 44 0.60 -7.21 1.17
N ILE A 45 0.47 -8.09 0.18
CA ILE A 45 0.71 -7.73 -1.24
C ILE A 45 -0.40 -6.83 -1.77
N TYR A 46 -1.66 -7.03 -1.35
CA TYR A 46 -2.74 -6.11 -1.70
C TYR A 46 -2.58 -4.72 -1.08
N ALA A 47 -1.82 -4.58 0.00
CA ALA A 47 -1.44 -3.26 0.52
C ALA A 47 -0.48 -2.53 -0.43
N VAL A 48 0.48 -3.25 -1.04
CA VAL A 48 1.35 -2.68 -2.10
C VAL A 48 0.51 -2.21 -3.28
N LEU A 49 -0.42 -3.06 -3.74
CA LEU A 49 -1.34 -2.70 -4.81
C LEU A 49 -2.14 -1.44 -4.47
N LYS A 50 -2.72 -1.38 -3.27
CA LYS A 50 -3.48 -0.21 -2.79
C LYS A 50 -2.62 1.05 -2.79
N GLY A 51 -1.39 0.97 -2.29
CA GLY A 51 -0.45 2.11 -2.31
C GLY A 51 -0.10 2.57 -3.73
N ALA A 52 0.07 1.63 -4.66
CA ALA A 52 0.34 1.98 -6.06
C ALA A 52 -0.85 2.68 -6.73
N VAL A 53 -2.07 2.18 -6.49
CA VAL A 53 -3.32 2.77 -6.98
C VAL A 53 -3.54 4.16 -6.39
N ASP A 54 -3.41 4.32 -5.06
CA ASP A 54 -3.57 5.61 -4.38
C ASP A 54 -2.50 6.62 -4.81
N GLY A 55 -1.31 6.15 -5.19
CA GLY A 55 -0.25 6.96 -5.78
C GLY A 55 -0.47 7.34 -7.25
N GLY A 56 -1.59 6.94 -7.85
CA GLY A 56 -2.03 7.38 -9.18
C GLY A 56 -1.65 6.46 -10.34
N LEU A 57 -1.27 5.21 -10.08
CA LEU A 57 -1.15 4.20 -11.14
C LEU A 57 -2.52 3.59 -11.48
N ASN A 58 -2.82 3.51 -12.77
CA ASN A 58 -3.99 2.81 -13.28
C ASN A 58 -3.69 1.30 -13.35
N ILE A 59 -4.21 0.55 -12.39
CA ILE A 59 -4.04 -0.91 -12.30
C ILE A 59 -5.42 -1.53 -12.17
N PRO A 60 -5.84 -2.49 -13.01
CA PRO A 60 -7.11 -3.18 -12.82
C PRO A 60 -7.15 -3.90 -11.47
N HIS A 61 -8.15 -3.58 -10.63
CA HIS A 61 -8.26 -4.13 -9.29
C HIS A 61 -9.72 -4.21 -8.82
N SER A 62 -9.92 -4.91 -7.70
CA SER A 62 -11.17 -4.88 -6.96
C SER A 62 -10.93 -4.26 -5.58
N GLU A 63 -11.67 -3.21 -5.24
CA GLU A 63 -11.63 -2.57 -3.91
C GLU A 63 -11.87 -3.57 -2.76
N LYS A 64 -12.62 -4.64 -3.03
CA LYS A 64 -12.90 -5.70 -2.05
C LYS A 64 -11.66 -6.53 -1.67
N ALA A 65 -10.60 -6.49 -2.47
CA ALA A 65 -9.36 -7.23 -2.21
C ALA A 65 -8.46 -6.52 -1.19
N PHE A 66 -8.63 -5.20 -1.01
CA PHE A 66 -7.75 -4.41 -0.16
C PHE A 66 -7.92 -4.72 1.33
N PRO A 67 -6.86 -4.49 2.13
CA PRO A 67 -6.98 -4.47 3.58
C PRO A 67 -7.99 -3.40 4.02
N SER A 68 -8.59 -3.56 5.20
CA SER A 68 -9.36 -2.47 5.80
C SER A 68 -8.46 -1.26 6.09
N GLU A 69 -9.05 -0.06 6.15
CA GLU A 69 -8.31 1.17 6.50
C GLU A 69 -7.58 1.05 7.84
N GLU A 70 -8.21 0.45 8.86
CA GLU A 70 -7.60 0.14 10.17
C GLU A 70 -6.34 -0.75 10.04
N ARG A 71 -6.35 -1.70 9.10
CA ARG A 71 -5.18 -2.55 8.86
C ARG A 71 -4.12 -1.84 8.03
N LEU A 72 -4.54 -1.09 7.03
CA LEU A 72 -3.67 -0.32 6.16
C LEU A 72 -2.90 0.75 6.95
N ASN A 73 -3.60 1.43 7.87
CA ASN A 73 -3.03 2.47 8.69
C ASN A 73 -2.18 1.93 9.87
N GLY A 74 -2.33 0.66 10.23
CA GLY A 74 -1.54 0.05 11.31
C GLY A 74 -2.15 0.18 12.71
N GLU A 75 -3.40 0.64 12.83
CA GLU A 75 -4.14 0.71 14.11
C GLU A 75 -4.24 -0.66 14.79
N HIS A 76 -4.39 -1.73 14.01
CA HIS A 76 -4.35 -3.11 14.50
C HIS A 76 -3.01 -3.55 15.11
N ILE A 77 -1.92 -2.79 14.92
CA ILE A 77 -0.58 -3.07 15.48
C ILE A 77 -0.30 -2.11 16.64
N SER A 78 -0.39 -0.81 16.40
CA SER A 78 -0.17 0.23 17.41
C SER A 78 -0.67 1.59 16.92
N LYS A 79 -1.15 2.43 17.87
CA LYS A 79 -1.53 3.82 17.61
C LYS A 79 -0.36 4.68 17.12
N ASP A 80 0.87 4.37 17.56
CA ASP A 80 2.07 5.13 17.16
C ASP A 80 2.39 4.92 15.68
N ILE A 81 2.26 3.68 15.20
CA ILE A 81 2.47 3.32 13.78
C ILE A 81 1.45 4.05 12.90
N SER A 82 0.18 4.07 13.30
CA SER A 82 -0.88 4.80 12.59
C SER A 82 -0.63 6.30 12.55
N THR A 83 -0.21 6.87 13.68
CA THR A 83 0.13 8.28 13.78
C THR A 83 1.30 8.64 12.86
N ASP A 84 2.36 7.84 12.85
CA ASP A 84 3.53 8.09 12.01
C ASP A 84 3.26 7.87 10.52
N LEU A 85 2.42 6.89 10.17
CA LEU A 85 2.00 6.69 8.79
C LEU A 85 1.20 7.91 8.29
N LYS A 86 0.21 8.38 9.06
CA LYS A 86 -0.64 9.53 8.72
C LYS A 86 0.19 10.80 8.48
N LYS A 87 1.19 11.05 9.35
CA LYS A 87 2.18 12.13 9.18
C LYS A 87 2.96 12.00 7.87
N LEU A 88 3.42 10.79 7.51
CA LEU A 88 4.21 10.56 6.30
C LEU A 88 3.41 10.77 5.00
N ILE A 89 2.14 10.37 4.99
CA ILE A 89 1.27 10.49 3.80
C ILE A 89 0.61 11.87 3.68
N GLY A 90 0.86 12.79 4.62
CA GLY A 90 0.29 14.14 4.60
C GLY A 90 -1.23 14.19 4.88
N LYS A 91 -1.80 13.13 5.47
CA LYS A 91 -3.19 13.13 5.94
C LYS A 91 -3.19 13.51 7.43
N ASN A 92 -3.45 14.80 7.71
CA ASN A 92 -3.74 15.28 9.07
C ASN A 92 -5.16 14.90 9.47
#